data_AF-A0A3B9KPP2-F1
#
_entry.id   AF-A0A3B9KPP2-F1
#
_cell.length_a   1.000
_cell.length_b   1.000
_cell.length_c   1.000
_cell.angle_alpha   90.00
_cell.angle_beta   90.00
_cell.angle_gamma   90.00
#
_symmetry.space_group_name_H-M   'P 1'
#
loop_
_entity.id
_entity.type
_entity.pdbx_description
1 polymer ?
#
loop_
_entity_poly.entity_id
_entity_poly.type
_entity_poly.pdbx_seq_one_letter_code
_entity_poly.pdbx_strand_id
1 'polypeptide(L)'
;MDLKRALGIDPDGGIQLNHSERLIQYINLKLAALGEPVFGTLHDKEFIELARDLIYNHQEKNRLLSNYLCPADQRIQNFINNYFSDTDEECSVRIPSDTFILDHHGIARMLSIPPDQNEYHNGPVSSYRIEQGILHNPKHDRRTTKGVFHVSEGGLPIPDDKKAVPKETFRRILKKALEVPKEIMELPFTASQDEKAYVWTSLLLRPTVVPEVPGYNARKSMEIRFFAPGCLVSNLDFVESIFGNAGDPYLPQNDAALDIDHWTGHTGCVIMAPHLNSLTKKEVGLPPVDNATKRQKRDGMCWEKEDELYNDGQPFKITARTDEGVILTILSDNYFGYSKKEVKTQISFSANLYGNSEEEHAGGALVFPTYDLGDEFRDDNLIPHNGLTFSEMASMYKEIMEEKPEGYAVDKTYPEIRYVPEDIQINLKEQAIRWKKGKKPQTLKLLPDHIYVMPSGYQIRMIKQQDAPFWQLIGTVAEGTFIHKPCTVSGGGKSEISKSIANSIIYGPFFVADIRKDFKLLDEIIKRDYSTRFKDPKRKDDRPF
;
A
#
# COMPACT_ATOMS: atom_id res chain seq x y z
N MET A 1 -3.55 10.35 -11.27
CA MET A 1 -2.52 9.29 -11.22
C MET A 1 -2.88 8.28 -12.28
N ASP A 2 -1.96 7.97 -13.20
CA ASP A 2 -2.15 6.90 -14.17
C ASP A 2 -2.02 5.55 -13.42
N LEU A 3 -3.15 4.93 -13.08
CA LEU A 3 -3.21 3.70 -12.27
C LEU A 3 -2.46 2.54 -12.92
N LYS A 4 -2.44 2.51 -14.27
CA LYS A 4 -1.74 1.47 -15.01
C LYS A 4 -0.23 1.62 -14.86
N ARG A 5 0.29 2.84 -15.02
CA ARG A 5 1.72 3.10 -14.84
C ARG A 5 2.17 2.98 -13.38
N ALA A 6 1.33 3.41 -12.45
CA ALA A 6 1.68 3.44 -11.02
C ALA A 6 1.54 2.07 -10.34
N LEU A 7 0.49 1.31 -10.65
CA LEU A 7 0.11 0.09 -9.92
C LEU A 7 -0.14 -1.13 -10.83
N GLY A 8 -0.09 -0.98 -12.16
CA GLY A 8 -0.40 -2.07 -13.08
C GLY A 8 -1.89 -2.46 -13.11
N ILE A 9 -2.77 -1.57 -12.65
CA ILE A 9 -4.22 -1.80 -12.57
C ILE A 9 -4.92 -0.89 -13.59
N ASP A 10 -5.90 -1.43 -14.30
CA ASP A 10 -6.78 -0.63 -15.16
C ASP A 10 -7.83 0.14 -14.33
N PRO A 11 -8.59 1.09 -14.92
CA PRO A 11 -9.60 1.86 -14.18
C PRO A 11 -10.71 1.01 -13.54
N ASP A 12 -10.92 -0.21 -14.04
CA ASP A 12 -11.97 -1.13 -13.57
C ASP A 12 -11.45 -2.10 -12.48
N GLY A 13 -10.18 -1.95 -12.06
CA GLY A 13 -9.56 -2.79 -11.03
C GLY A 13 -8.94 -4.08 -11.55
N GLY A 14 -8.92 -4.29 -12.88
CA GLY A 14 -8.29 -5.41 -13.54
C GLY A 14 -6.76 -5.32 -13.49
N ILE A 15 -6.11 -6.43 -13.16
CA ILE A 15 -4.65 -6.54 -13.21
C ILE A 15 -4.24 -6.74 -14.66
N GLN A 16 -3.52 -5.78 -15.24
CA GLN A 16 -2.91 -5.98 -16.55
C GLN A 16 -1.52 -6.58 -16.40
N LEU A 17 -1.39 -7.84 -16.80
CA LEU A 17 -0.09 -8.46 -17.00
C LEU A 17 0.53 -7.87 -18.27
N ASN A 18 1.65 -7.17 -18.13
CA ASN A 18 2.42 -6.71 -19.29
C ASN A 18 2.78 -7.91 -20.18
N HIS A 19 2.64 -7.76 -21.51
CA HIS A 19 3.17 -8.74 -22.46
C HIS A 19 4.67 -8.88 -22.24
N SER A 20 5.10 -10.07 -21.79
CA SER A 20 6.48 -10.33 -21.33
C SER A 20 7.53 -9.94 -22.37
N GLU A 21 7.30 -10.23 -23.66
CA GLU A 21 8.24 -9.92 -24.74
C GLU A 21 8.48 -8.41 -24.91
N ARG A 22 7.43 -7.59 -24.93
CA ARG A 22 7.56 -6.14 -25.06
C ARG A 22 8.28 -5.52 -23.87
N LEU A 23 8.04 -6.05 -22.67
CA LEU A 23 8.70 -5.60 -21.46
C LEU A 23 10.19 -5.95 -21.46
N ILE A 24 10.55 -7.16 -21.93
CA ILE A 24 11.94 -7.59 -22.12
C ILE A 24 12.66 -6.68 -23.11
N GLN A 25 12.06 -6.41 -24.28
CA GLN A 25 12.63 -5.50 -25.29
C GLN A 25 12.85 -4.09 -24.73
N TYR A 26 11.89 -3.58 -23.96
CA TYR A 26 12.00 -2.28 -23.33
C TYR A 26 13.13 -2.23 -22.29
N ILE A 27 13.25 -3.27 -21.45
CA ILE A 27 14.36 -3.39 -20.48
C ILE A 27 15.70 -3.45 -21.20
N ASN A 28 15.80 -4.25 -22.26
CA ASN A 28 17.01 -4.34 -23.08
C ASN A 28 17.41 -3.00 -23.69
N LEU A 29 16.44 -2.21 -24.19
CA LEU A 29 16.70 -0.87 -24.68
C LEU A 29 17.27 0.05 -23.58
N LYS A 30 16.75 -0.04 -22.35
CA LYS A 30 17.26 0.73 -21.21
C LYS A 30 18.66 0.28 -20.77
N LEU A 31 18.93 -1.02 -20.74
CA LEU A 31 20.28 -1.55 -20.46
C LEU A 31 21.28 -1.08 -21.52
N ALA A 32 20.92 -1.20 -22.79
CA ALA A 32 21.73 -0.68 -23.88
C ALA A 32 21.95 0.84 -23.77
N ALA A 33 20.93 1.62 -23.41
CA ALA A 33 21.05 3.07 -23.18
C ALA A 33 21.99 3.44 -22.02
N LEU A 34 22.17 2.55 -21.04
CA LEU A 34 23.14 2.68 -19.95
C LEU A 34 24.54 2.15 -20.31
N GLY A 35 24.70 1.52 -21.48
CA GLY A 35 25.95 0.86 -21.87
C GLY A 35 26.16 -0.50 -21.23
N GLU A 36 25.10 -1.10 -20.69
CA GLU A 36 25.13 -2.40 -20.02
C GLU A 36 24.76 -3.55 -20.98
N PRO A 37 25.22 -4.79 -20.71
CA PRO A 37 24.82 -5.96 -21.47
C PRO A 37 23.30 -6.16 -21.47
N VAL A 38 22.76 -6.54 -22.63
CA VAL A 38 21.33 -6.86 -22.81
C VAL A 38 21.09 -8.35 -22.69
N PHE A 39 19.84 -8.74 -22.43
CA PHE A 39 19.40 -10.13 -22.36
C PHE A 39 18.93 -10.66 -23.72
N GLY A 40 19.37 -11.86 -24.13
CA GLY A 40 18.72 -12.62 -25.21
C GLY A 40 19.45 -12.68 -26.57
N THR A 41 18.70 -13.04 -27.61
CA THR A 41 19.21 -13.62 -28.88
C THR A 41 19.40 -12.59 -30.00
N LEU A 42 19.85 -13.06 -31.18
CA LEU A 42 20.11 -12.26 -32.40
C LEU A 42 18.97 -11.29 -32.77
N HIS A 43 17.69 -11.62 -32.56
CA HIS A 43 16.58 -10.73 -32.92
C HIS A 43 16.46 -9.49 -32.02
N ASP A 44 16.75 -9.62 -30.71
CA ASP A 44 16.85 -8.46 -29.82
C ASP A 44 18.06 -7.60 -30.19
N LYS A 45 19.14 -8.26 -30.60
CA LYS A 45 20.31 -7.58 -31.17
C LYS A 45 19.99 -6.88 -32.49
N GLU A 46 19.14 -7.43 -33.36
CA GLU A 46 18.70 -6.80 -34.61
C GLU A 46 17.86 -5.53 -34.37
N PHE A 47 16.95 -5.55 -33.39
CA PHE A 47 16.19 -4.35 -32.99
C PHE A 47 17.10 -3.29 -32.38
N ILE A 48 18.03 -3.68 -31.51
CA ILE A 48 19.03 -2.77 -30.93
C ILE A 48 19.98 -2.24 -32.01
N GLU A 49 20.39 -3.07 -32.97
CA GLU A 49 21.20 -2.68 -34.14
C GLU A 49 20.48 -1.61 -34.97
N LEU A 50 19.16 -1.74 -35.17
CA LEU A 50 18.35 -0.72 -35.85
C LEU A 50 18.32 0.61 -35.07
N ALA A 51 18.29 0.54 -33.74
CA ALA A 51 18.29 1.70 -32.85
C ALA A 51 19.71 2.18 -32.43
N ARG A 52 20.77 1.58 -32.98
CA ARG A 52 22.14 1.70 -32.47
C ARG A 52 22.64 3.13 -32.39
N ASP A 53 22.46 3.89 -33.47
CA ASP A 53 22.92 5.28 -33.53
C ASP A 53 22.17 6.18 -32.54
N LEU A 54 20.88 5.90 -32.29
CA LEU A 54 20.08 6.62 -31.29
C LEU A 54 20.56 6.29 -29.87
N ILE A 55 20.85 5.01 -29.59
CA ILE A 55 21.36 4.54 -28.31
C ILE A 55 22.74 5.14 -28.03
N TYR A 56 23.68 5.06 -28.97
CA TYR A 56 25.01 5.65 -28.80
C TYR A 56 24.97 7.17 -28.66
N ASN A 57 24.10 7.85 -29.41
CA ASN A 57 23.89 9.28 -29.21
C ASN A 57 23.37 9.61 -27.81
N HIS A 58 22.46 8.78 -27.28
CA HIS A 58 21.95 8.91 -25.93
C HIS A 58 23.02 8.66 -24.87
N GLN A 59 23.83 7.60 -25.02
CA GLN A 59 24.97 7.33 -24.15
C GLN A 59 25.97 8.49 -24.10
N GLU A 60 26.36 9.05 -25.26
CA GLU A 60 27.27 10.20 -25.31
C GLU A 60 26.68 11.43 -24.64
N LYS A 61 25.37 11.67 -24.79
CA LYS A 61 24.66 12.74 -24.09
C LYS A 61 24.66 12.51 -22.58
N ASN A 62 24.39 11.28 -22.12
CA ASN A 62 24.43 10.94 -20.69
C ASN A 62 25.84 11.11 -20.13
N ARG A 63 26.88 10.73 -20.88
CA ARG A 63 28.28 10.97 -20.49
C ARG A 63 28.58 12.45 -20.30
N LEU A 64 28.12 13.31 -21.23
CA LEU A 64 28.26 14.77 -21.12
C LEU A 64 27.44 15.36 -19.96
N LEU A 65 26.28 14.76 -19.66
CA LEU A 65 25.37 15.13 -18.58
C LEU A 65 25.61 14.34 -17.29
N SER A 66 26.73 13.63 -17.15
CA SER A 66 27.02 12.76 -16.00
C SER A 66 26.97 13.47 -14.65
N ASN A 67 27.18 14.80 -14.66
CA ASN A 67 27.07 15.64 -13.48
C ASN A 67 25.65 16.09 -13.14
N TYR A 68 24.68 15.91 -14.04
CA TYR A 68 23.30 16.35 -13.87
C TYR A 68 22.51 15.30 -13.09
N LEU A 69 21.96 15.71 -11.95
CA LEU A 69 21.03 14.92 -11.16
C LEU A 69 19.60 15.35 -11.49
N CYS A 70 18.65 14.41 -11.43
CA CYS A 70 17.25 14.79 -11.45
C CYS A 70 16.92 15.71 -10.25
N PRO A 71 15.85 16.54 -10.30
CA PRO A 71 15.57 17.51 -9.24
C PRO A 71 15.49 16.92 -7.83
N ALA A 72 14.88 15.73 -7.69
CA ALA A 72 14.80 15.03 -6.41
C ALA A 72 16.19 14.61 -5.89
N ASP A 73 17.02 14.04 -6.77
CA ASP A 73 18.39 13.63 -6.45
C ASP A 73 19.27 14.85 -6.14
N GLN A 74 19.06 15.97 -6.83
CA GLN A 74 19.76 17.23 -6.55
C GLN A 74 19.42 17.77 -5.15
N ARG A 75 18.15 17.72 -4.73
CA ARG A 75 17.74 18.09 -3.36
C ARG A 75 18.45 17.22 -2.31
N ILE A 76 18.55 15.92 -2.55
CA ILE A 76 19.25 14.97 -1.69
C ILE A 76 20.76 15.26 -1.67
N GLN A 77 21.38 15.53 -2.81
CA GLN A 77 22.80 15.82 -2.89
C GLN A 77 23.15 17.15 -2.21
N ASN A 78 22.29 18.17 -2.37
CA ASN A 78 22.44 19.44 -1.65
C ASN A 78 22.36 19.22 -0.14
N PHE A 79 21.42 18.40 0.34
CA PHE A 79 21.35 17.99 1.73
C PHE A 79 22.65 17.34 2.19
N ILE A 80 23.17 16.35 1.47
CA ILE A 80 24.43 15.66 1.82
C ILE A 80 25.58 16.68 1.93
N ASN A 81 25.72 17.55 0.93
CA ASN A 81 26.79 18.55 0.89
C ASN A 81 26.69 19.54 2.07
N ASN A 82 25.50 20.06 2.33
CA ASN A 82 25.25 21.00 3.43
C ASN A 82 25.44 20.32 4.79
N TYR A 83 24.92 19.09 4.92
CA TYR A 83 25.00 18.32 6.15
C TYR A 83 26.45 18.11 6.54
N PHE A 84 27.39 17.88 5.62
CA PHE A 84 28.82 17.70 5.92
C PHE A 84 29.69 18.94 5.68
N SER A 85 29.11 20.14 5.55
CA SER A 85 29.87 21.36 5.24
C SER A 85 30.82 21.84 6.35
N ASP A 86 30.61 21.38 7.57
CA ASP A 86 31.38 21.70 8.78
C ASP A 86 32.49 20.68 9.08
N THR A 87 32.68 19.66 8.24
CA THR A 87 33.74 18.66 8.41
C THR A 87 35.01 19.06 7.66
N ASP A 88 36.18 18.86 8.27
CA ASP A 88 37.49 19.23 7.71
C ASP A 88 37.86 18.48 6.42
N GLU A 89 37.21 17.35 6.13
CA GLU A 89 37.35 16.64 4.87
C GLU A 89 36.28 17.09 3.87
N GLU A 90 36.70 17.44 2.65
CA GLU A 90 35.77 17.70 1.54
C GLU A 90 34.88 16.46 1.34
N CYS A 91 33.56 16.64 1.49
CA CYS A 91 32.62 15.54 1.41
C CYS A 91 32.51 15.04 -0.04
N SER A 92 33.34 14.07 -0.40
CA SER A 92 33.38 13.46 -1.73
C SER A 92 32.22 12.49 -2.00
N VAL A 93 31.14 12.54 -1.20
CA VAL A 93 30.05 11.56 -1.25
C VAL A 93 29.00 12.02 -2.25
N ARG A 94 28.85 11.25 -3.34
CA ARG A 94 27.88 11.53 -4.40
C ARG A 94 26.90 10.36 -4.54
N ILE A 95 25.60 10.64 -4.53
CA ILE A 95 24.58 9.61 -4.77
C ILE A 95 24.70 9.05 -6.20
N PRO A 96 24.22 7.80 -6.44
CA PRO A 96 24.31 7.20 -7.77
C PRO A 96 23.52 8.01 -8.80
N SER A 97 24.20 8.50 -9.85
CA SER A 97 23.58 9.24 -10.96
C SER A 97 23.20 8.34 -12.13
N ASP A 98 24.04 7.35 -12.44
CA ASP A 98 23.82 6.39 -13.52
C ASP A 98 23.11 5.15 -12.96
N THR A 99 21.78 5.22 -12.89
CA THR A 99 20.95 4.13 -12.37
C THR A 99 19.99 3.61 -13.42
N PHE A 100 19.66 2.33 -13.35
CA PHE A 100 18.49 1.77 -14.02
C PHE A 100 17.22 2.27 -13.32
N ILE A 101 16.64 3.32 -13.87
CA ILE A 101 15.42 3.94 -13.37
C ILE A 101 14.24 3.00 -13.61
N LEU A 102 13.42 2.77 -12.58
CA LEU A 102 12.16 2.05 -12.67
C LEU A 102 11.04 3.07 -12.89
N ASP A 103 10.70 3.32 -14.14
CA ASP A 103 9.76 4.38 -14.55
C ASP A 103 8.34 3.88 -14.85
N HIS A 104 8.13 2.56 -14.79
CA HIS A 104 6.83 1.93 -15.00
C HIS A 104 6.66 0.69 -14.11
N HIS A 105 5.45 0.52 -13.58
CA HIS A 105 5.08 -0.65 -12.80
C HIS A 105 5.35 -1.98 -13.53
N GLY A 106 5.98 -2.90 -12.81
CA GLY A 106 6.25 -4.27 -13.28
C GLY A 106 7.62 -4.47 -13.92
N ILE A 107 8.37 -3.40 -14.20
CA ILE A 107 9.77 -3.50 -14.63
C ILE A 107 10.61 -4.15 -13.53
N ALA A 108 10.48 -3.68 -12.29
CA ALA A 108 11.23 -4.19 -11.14
C ALA A 108 11.03 -5.70 -10.94
N ARG A 109 9.78 -6.16 -11.10
CA ARG A 109 9.42 -7.59 -11.04
C ARG A 109 10.10 -8.39 -12.15
N MET A 110 10.07 -7.90 -13.39
CA MET A 110 10.72 -8.57 -14.52
C MET A 110 12.24 -8.63 -14.36
N LEU A 111 12.85 -7.59 -13.76
CA LEU A 111 14.29 -7.55 -13.48
C LEU A 111 14.73 -8.51 -12.38
N SER A 112 13.82 -9.01 -11.56
CA SER A 112 14.14 -9.75 -10.33
C SER A 112 14.55 -11.21 -10.56
N ILE A 113 14.31 -11.77 -11.76
CA ILE A 113 14.68 -13.15 -12.16
C ILE A 113 15.02 -13.16 -13.66
N PRO A 114 16.08 -13.86 -14.11
CA PRO A 114 16.38 -13.99 -15.53
C PRO A 114 15.16 -14.43 -16.36
N PRO A 115 14.90 -13.87 -17.55
CA PRO A 115 13.73 -14.24 -18.34
C PRO A 115 13.69 -15.70 -18.81
N ASP A 116 14.85 -16.36 -18.95
CA ASP A 116 14.99 -17.77 -19.35
C ASP A 116 15.01 -18.75 -18.18
N GLN A 117 14.94 -18.27 -16.94
CA GLN A 117 15.03 -19.10 -15.73
C GLN A 117 13.81 -18.90 -14.82
N ASN A 118 13.57 -19.90 -13.97
CA ASN A 118 12.54 -19.82 -12.93
C ASN A 118 13.10 -19.46 -11.56
N GLU A 119 14.41 -19.39 -11.41
CA GLU A 119 15.07 -19.11 -10.13
C GLU A 119 16.28 -18.19 -10.30
N TYR A 120 16.62 -17.49 -9.21
CA TYR A 120 17.82 -16.67 -9.10
C TYR A 120 18.37 -16.75 -7.68
N HIS A 121 19.68 -16.91 -7.55
CA HIS A 121 20.38 -17.00 -6.27
C HIS A 121 21.60 -16.11 -6.25
N ASN A 122 21.64 -15.19 -5.30
CA ASN A 122 22.82 -14.38 -5.02
C ASN A 122 22.80 -14.09 -3.52
N GLY A 123 23.89 -14.33 -2.79
CA GLY A 123 23.95 -14.45 -1.32
C GLY A 123 22.90 -13.67 -0.48
N PRO A 124 22.57 -12.39 -0.78
CA PRO A 124 21.48 -11.66 -0.14
C PRO A 124 20.04 -12.17 -0.36
N VAL A 125 19.69 -12.78 -1.51
CA VAL A 125 18.31 -13.18 -1.86
C VAL A 125 18.26 -14.42 -2.78
N SER A 126 17.26 -15.26 -2.55
CA SER A 126 16.84 -16.32 -3.48
C SER A 126 15.43 -16.02 -4.00
N SER A 127 15.25 -15.99 -5.31
CA SER A 127 14.00 -15.59 -5.97
C SER A 127 13.48 -16.72 -6.86
N TYR A 128 12.15 -16.90 -6.93
CA TYR A 128 11.50 -17.97 -7.69
C TYR A 128 10.24 -17.46 -8.40
N ARG A 129 10.03 -17.90 -9.64
CA ARG A 129 8.75 -17.78 -10.35
C ARG A 129 7.85 -18.94 -9.90
N ILE A 130 6.65 -18.62 -9.41
CA ILE A 130 5.66 -19.60 -8.95
C ILE A 130 4.32 -19.34 -9.63
N GLU A 131 3.38 -20.29 -9.58
CA GLU A 131 2.08 -20.16 -10.24
C GLU A 131 1.29 -18.91 -9.77
N GLN A 132 1.43 -18.55 -8.50
CA GLN A 132 0.75 -17.41 -7.89
C GLN A 132 1.46 -16.05 -8.15
N GLY A 133 2.65 -16.05 -8.75
CA GLY A 133 3.45 -14.84 -8.97
C GLY A 133 4.94 -15.05 -8.72
N ILE A 134 5.52 -14.25 -7.84
CA ILE A 134 6.96 -14.26 -7.53
C ILE A 134 7.19 -14.46 -6.03
N LEU A 135 8.17 -15.28 -5.68
CA LEU A 135 8.60 -15.55 -4.31
C LEU A 135 10.03 -15.05 -4.13
N HIS A 136 10.26 -14.30 -3.05
CA HIS A 136 11.60 -13.85 -2.67
C HIS A 136 11.91 -14.24 -1.23
N ASN A 137 13.00 -14.98 -1.05
CA ASN A 137 13.55 -15.38 0.22
C ASN A 137 14.86 -14.62 0.48
N PRO A 138 14.82 -13.48 1.20
CA PRO A 138 16.03 -12.75 1.59
C PRO A 138 16.83 -13.56 2.62
N LYS A 139 18.11 -13.22 2.80
CA LYS A 139 19.02 -13.90 3.73
C LYS A 139 18.49 -13.95 5.16
N HIS A 140 17.82 -12.88 5.62
CA HIS A 140 17.15 -12.84 6.91
C HIS A 140 15.62 -12.95 6.72
N ASP A 141 14.99 -13.88 7.42
CA ASP A 141 13.57 -14.22 7.29
C ASP A 141 12.63 -13.27 8.05
N ARG A 142 13.18 -12.43 8.93
CA ARG A 142 12.42 -11.58 9.84
C ARG A 142 13.13 -10.27 10.15
N ARG A 143 12.33 -9.30 10.61
CA ARG A 143 12.82 -8.01 11.09
C ARG A 143 13.23 -8.08 12.56
N THR A 144 14.35 -7.44 12.90
CA THR A 144 14.77 -7.18 14.28
C THR A 144 14.42 -5.73 14.65
N THR A 145 14.06 -5.49 15.91
CA THR A 145 13.75 -4.13 16.42
C THR A 145 14.75 -3.65 17.46
N LYS A 146 15.34 -4.56 18.24
CA LYS A 146 16.29 -4.23 19.30
C LYS A 146 17.60 -3.74 18.70
N GLY A 147 17.96 -2.48 18.98
CA GLY A 147 19.25 -1.92 18.60
C GLY A 147 19.45 -1.66 17.11
N VAL A 148 18.38 -1.65 16.30
CA VAL A 148 18.45 -1.54 14.84
C VAL A 148 18.35 -0.10 14.34
N PHE A 149 17.72 0.81 15.09
CA PHE A 149 17.47 2.18 14.63
C PHE A 149 18.52 3.15 15.19
N HIS A 150 19.41 3.58 14.30
CA HIS A 150 20.47 4.55 14.57
C HIS A 150 20.11 5.91 13.94
N VAL A 151 20.57 6.99 14.57
CA VAL A 151 20.33 8.37 14.08
C VAL A 151 21.65 9.14 14.13
N SER A 152 22.01 9.79 13.03
CA SER A 152 23.21 10.64 12.95
C SER A 152 23.02 11.93 13.76
N GLU A 153 24.07 12.32 14.46
CA GLU A 153 24.24 13.64 15.06
C GLU A 153 24.37 14.73 13.99
N GLY A 154 24.12 15.99 14.37
CA GLY A 154 24.24 17.15 13.48
C GLY A 154 22.95 17.56 12.76
N GLY A 155 21.81 16.95 13.12
CA GLY A 155 20.49 17.38 12.66
C GLY A 155 19.51 17.57 13.82
N LEU A 156 18.23 17.24 13.62
CA LEU A 156 17.21 17.30 14.66
C LEU A 156 17.58 16.48 15.92
N PRO A 157 17.04 16.80 17.11
CA PRO A 157 17.33 16.08 18.35
C PRO A 157 17.12 14.56 18.24
N ILE A 158 18.07 13.78 18.76
CA ILE A 158 18.03 12.32 18.72
C ILE A 158 17.17 11.80 19.89
N PRO A 159 16.13 10.98 19.65
CA PRO A 159 15.36 10.37 20.73
C PRO A 159 16.23 9.48 21.61
N ASP A 160 15.96 9.45 22.92
CA ASP A 160 16.80 8.74 23.89
C ASP A 160 16.89 7.22 23.62
N ASP A 161 15.81 6.63 23.11
CA ASP A 161 15.72 5.20 22.80
C ASP A 161 16.46 4.79 21.52
N LYS A 162 17.01 5.74 20.76
CA LYS A 162 17.80 5.48 19.54
C LYS A 162 19.29 5.50 19.82
N LYS A 163 20.06 4.78 19.01
CA LYS A 163 21.52 4.86 19.06
C LYS A 163 21.99 6.15 18.36
N ALA A 164 22.71 6.99 19.08
CA ALA A 164 23.28 8.23 18.55
C ALA A 164 24.61 7.94 17.84
N VAL A 165 24.71 8.31 16.57
CA VAL A 165 25.90 8.03 15.74
C VAL A 165 26.63 9.33 15.43
N PRO A 166 27.95 9.41 15.70
CA PRO A 166 28.74 10.58 15.31
C PRO A 166 28.59 10.88 13.82
N LYS A 167 28.51 12.17 13.51
CA LYS A 167 28.34 12.67 12.14
C LYS A 167 29.40 12.12 11.16
N GLU A 168 30.65 12.07 11.61
CA GLU A 168 31.77 11.50 10.85
C GLU A 168 31.62 9.99 10.61
N THR A 169 31.09 9.25 11.58
CA THR A 169 30.79 7.83 11.42
C THR A 169 29.70 7.62 10.38
N PHE A 170 28.64 8.44 10.39
CA PHE A 170 27.61 8.38 9.36
C PHE A 170 28.16 8.72 7.97
N ARG A 171 29.04 9.72 7.84
CA ARG A 171 29.74 10.04 6.57
C ARG A 171 30.49 8.84 6.01
N ARG A 172 31.29 8.16 6.85
CA ARG A 172 32.05 6.96 6.47
C ARG A 172 31.13 5.81 6.07
N ILE A 173 30.05 5.58 6.81
CA ILE A 173 29.05 4.56 6.48
C ILE A 173 28.37 4.88 5.16
N LEU A 174 27.98 6.14 4.92
CA LEU A 174 27.36 6.56 3.66
C LEU A 174 28.30 6.37 2.47
N LYS A 175 29.58 6.73 2.62
CA LYS A 175 30.60 6.45 1.61
C LYS A 175 30.71 4.95 1.33
N LYS A 176 30.79 4.12 2.36
CA LYS A 176 30.85 2.66 2.22
C LYS A 176 29.56 2.06 1.66
N ALA A 177 28.40 2.68 1.89
CA ALA A 177 27.13 2.25 1.33
C ALA A 177 27.11 2.36 -0.20
N LEU A 178 27.87 3.31 -0.74
CA LEU A 178 27.98 3.57 -2.18
C LEU A 178 29.12 2.78 -2.84
N GLU A 179 30.11 2.34 -2.07
CA GLU A 179 31.17 1.42 -2.50
C GLU A 179 30.67 -0.04 -2.48
N VAL A 180 29.78 -0.39 -3.42
CA VAL A 180 29.11 -1.69 -3.44
C VAL A 180 29.97 -2.77 -4.13
N PRO A 181 30.14 -3.96 -3.53
CA PRO A 181 30.78 -5.10 -4.19
C PRO A 181 30.08 -5.51 -5.48
N LYS A 182 30.86 -5.96 -6.47
CA LYS A 182 30.36 -6.33 -7.80
C LYS A 182 29.25 -7.39 -7.72
N GLU A 183 29.36 -8.33 -6.78
CA GLU A 183 28.38 -9.40 -6.57
C GLU A 183 27.00 -8.85 -6.19
N ILE A 184 26.93 -7.77 -5.41
CA ILE A 184 25.67 -7.15 -4.97
C ILE A 184 25.09 -6.24 -6.07
N MET A 185 25.95 -5.72 -6.95
CA MET A 185 25.52 -4.92 -8.11
C MET A 185 24.94 -5.75 -9.25
N GLU A 186 25.17 -7.06 -9.27
CA GLU A 186 24.70 -7.95 -10.34
C GLU A 186 23.18 -7.85 -10.53
N LEU A 187 22.74 -7.59 -11.76
CA LEU A 187 21.32 -7.55 -12.10
C LEU A 187 20.80 -8.96 -12.42
N PRO A 188 19.76 -9.46 -11.71
CA PRO A 188 19.25 -10.82 -11.94
C PRO A 188 18.81 -11.06 -13.38
N PHE A 189 18.24 -10.05 -14.04
CA PHE A 189 17.76 -10.12 -15.42
C PHE A 189 18.79 -10.68 -16.42
N THR A 190 20.07 -10.37 -16.24
CA THR A 190 21.16 -10.82 -17.13
C THR A 190 22.00 -11.95 -16.54
N ALA A 191 21.65 -12.46 -15.36
CA ALA A 191 22.54 -13.32 -14.57
C ALA A 191 22.75 -14.73 -15.16
N SER A 192 21.91 -15.17 -16.10
CA SER A 192 22.06 -16.43 -16.85
C SER A 192 23.04 -16.35 -18.02
N GLN A 193 23.56 -15.15 -18.34
CA GLN A 193 24.46 -14.92 -19.47
C GLN A 193 25.94 -14.85 -19.05
N ASP A 194 26.84 -15.02 -20.02
CA ASP A 194 28.29 -14.84 -19.83
C ASP A 194 28.64 -13.37 -19.52
N GLU A 195 28.05 -12.43 -20.27
CA GLU A 195 28.14 -10.99 -20.02
C GLU A 195 26.93 -10.53 -19.19
N LYS A 196 27.22 -10.04 -17.98
CA LYS A 196 26.22 -9.64 -16.98
C LYS A 196 26.26 -8.14 -16.74
N ALA A 197 25.10 -7.55 -16.48
CA ALA A 197 24.97 -6.16 -16.09
C ALA A 197 25.17 -5.95 -14.58
N TYR A 198 25.81 -4.83 -14.20
CA TYR A 198 26.11 -4.49 -12.81
C TYR A 198 25.70 -3.05 -12.51
N VAL A 199 24.46 -2.87 -12.07
CA VAL A 199 23.82 -1.54 -12.03
C VAL A 199 23.25 -1.20 -10.67
N TRP A 200 23.21 0.09 -10.38
CA TRP A 200 22.26 0.61 -9.41
C TRP A 200 20.88 0.63 -10.05
N THR A 201 19.86 0.33 -9.27
CA THR A 201 18.45 0.51 -9.64
C THR A 201 17.86 1.63 -8.79
N SER A 202 16.95 2.43 -9.35
CA SER A 202 16.29 3.50 -8.60
C SER A 202 14.81 3.63 -8.89
N LEU A 203 14.05 4.07 -7.88
CA LEU A 203 12.60 4.27 -7.96
C LEU A 203 12.22 5.63 -7.35
N LEU A 204 11.31 6.35 -8.00
CA LEU A 204 10.63 7.51 -7.42
C LEU A 204 9.28 7.07 -6.86
N LEU A 205 9.03 7.38 -5.58
CA LEU A 205 7.74 7.18 -4.93
C LEU A 205 7.13 8.55 -4.58
N ARG A 206 5.79 8.63 -4.60
CA ARG A 206 5.02 9.80 -4.13
C ARG A 206 4.00 9.41 -3.04
N PRO A 207 4.45 8.86 -1.88
CA PRO A 207 3.51 8.41 -0.86
C PRO A 207 2.72 9.58 -0.27
N THR A 208 1.42 9.35 -0.09
CA THR A 208 0.50 10.32 0.53
C THR A 208 0.90 10.59 1.99
N VAL A 209 0.90 11.87 2.36
CA VAL A 209 1.17 12.36 3.72
C VAL A 209 -0.05 13.09 4.29
N VAL A 210 -0.76 13.84 3.45
CA VAL A 210 -1.97 14.57 3.82
C VAL A 210 -3.11 14.03 2.95
N PRO A 211 -4.16 13.42 3.53
CA PRO A 211 -5.31 12.97 2.77
C PRO A 211 -6.12 14.17 2.24
N GLU A 212 -6.88 13.96 1.16
CA GLU A 212 -7.81 14.97 0.67
C GLU A 212 -9.06 15.05 1.55
N VAL A 213 -9.51 16.26 1.83
CA VAL A 213 -10.80 16.54 2.46
C VAL A 213 -11.50 17.60 1.61
N PRO A 214 -12.59 17.24 0.89
CA PRO A 214 -13.30 18.17 0.01
C PRO A 214 -13.70 19.47 0.71
N GLY A 215 -13.38 20.60 0.08
CA GLY A 215 -13.66 21.94 0.62
C GLY A 215 -12.70 22.41 1.71
N TYR A 216 -11.72 21.59 2.13
CA TYR A 216 -10.72 21.96 3.14
C TYR A 216 -9.28 21.90 2.60
N ASN A 217 -8.83 20.74 2.10
CA ASN A 217 -7.48 20.60 1.57
C ASN A 217 -7.37 19.54 0.46
N ALA A 218 -6.44 19.77 -0.47
CA ALA A 218 -6.04 18.77 -1.46
C ALA A 218 -5.13 17.70 -0.84
N ARG A 219 -5.10 16.52 -1.47
CA ARG A 219 -4.13 15.45 -1.10
C ARG A 219 -2.71 15.94 -1.36
N LYS A 220 -1.82 15.79 -0.37
CA LYS A 220 -0.39 16.04 -0.54
C LYS A 220 0.45 14.79 -0.27
N SER A 221 1.56 14.71 -0.99
CA SER A 221 2.55 13.63 -0.91
C SER A 221 3.92 14.19 -0.60
N MET A 222 4.83 13.37 -0.08
CA MET A 222 6.26 13.64 -0.19
C MET A 222 6.81 12.92 -1.43
N GLU A 223 8.05 13.18 -1.80
CA GLU A 223 8.78 12.36 -2.77
C GLU A 223 9.85 11.52 -2.05
N ILE A 224 10.08 10.29 -2.50
CA ILE A 224 11.15 9.44 -1.99
C ILE A 224 11.93 8.86 -3.16
N ARG A 225 13.25 8.99 -3.11
CA ARG A 225 14.19 8.33 -4.02
C ARG A 225 14.76 7.08 -3.35
N PHE A 226 14.45 5.92 -3.91
CA PHE A 226 14.84 4.63 -3.37
C PHE A 226 15.91 4.02 -4.27
N PHE A 227 17.11 3.82 -3.74
CA PHE A 227 18.27 3.26 -4.43
C PHE A 227 18.58 1.87 -3.89
N ALA A 228 18.72 0.91 -4.80
CA ALA A 228 19.09 -0.45 -4.47
C ALA A 228 20.09 -1.00 -5.52
N PRO A 229 21.13 -1.73 -5.11
CA PRO A 229 21.95 -2.50 -6.04
C PRO A 229 21.11 -3.50 -6.84
N GLY A 230 21.57 -3.86 -8.04
CA GLY A 230 20.83 -4.71 -8.99
C GLY A 230 20.24 -5.98 -8.38
N CYS A 231 20.98 -6.67 -7.50
CA CYS A 231 20.50 -7.93 -6.93
C CYS A 231 19.34 -7.76 -5.95
N LEU A 232 19.10 -6.52 -5.48
CA LEU A 232 18.04 -6.14 -4.54
C LEU A 232 16.87 -5.43 -5.24
N VAL A 233 16.77 -5.49 -6.57
CA VAL A 233 15.67 -4.87 -7.33
C VAL A 233 14.27 -5.39 -6.90
N SER A 234 14.20 -6.60 -6.32
CA SER A 234 12.97 -7.13 -5.73
C SER A 234 12.45 -6.28 -4.56
N ASN A 235 13.33 -5.60 -3.81
CA ASN A 235 12.90 -4.65 -2.78
C ASN A 235 12.21 -3.43 -3.39
N LEU A 236 12.61 -3.03 -4.60
CA LEU A 236 11.96 -1.95 -5.34
C LEU A 236 10.60 -2.40 -5.90
N ASP A 237 10.47 -3.62 -6.44
CA ASP A 237 9.15 -4.21 -6.79
C ASP A 237 8.20 -4.20 -5.59
N PHE A 238 8.71 -4.57 -4.41
CA PHE A 238 7.92 -4.60 -3.19
C PHE A 238 7.38 -3.22 -2.78
N VAL A 239 8.22 -2.18 -2.75
CA VAL A 239 7.75 -0.83 -2.38
C VAL A 239 6.94 -0.17 -3.49
N GLU A 240 7.24 -0.45 -4.75
CA GLU A 240 6.45 -0.04 -5.91
C GLU A 240 5.02 -0.59 -5.81
N SER A 241 4.87 -1.88 -5.52
CA SER A 241 3.57 -2.53 -5.38
C SER A 241 2.73 -1.99 -4.21
N ILE A 242 3.36 -1.40 -3.19
CA ILE A 242 2.67 -0.85 -2.01
C ILE A 242 2.34 0.64 -2.19
N PHE A 243 3.28 1.42 -2.73
CA PHE A 243 3.23 2.89 -2.71
C PHE A 243 3.08 3.52 -4.11
N GLY A 244 3.15 2.71 -5.16
CA GLY A 244 3.02 3.13 -6.57
C GLY A 244 4.31 3.67 -7.18
N ASN A 245 4.44 3.52 -8.49
CA ASN A 245 5.51 4.11 -9.30
C ASN A 245 5.17 5.57 -9.66
N ALA A 246 6.08 6.51 -9.40
CA ALA A 246 5.90 7.93 -9.72
C ALA A 246 6.59 8.37 -11.04
N GLY A 247 7.04 7.41 -11.85
CA GLY A 247 7.63 7.60 -13.16
C GLY A 247 9.11 7.96 -13.13
N ASP A 248 9.61 8.38 -14.30
CA ASP A 248 10.97 8.85 -14.49
C ASP A 248 11.18 10.22 -13.79
N PRO A 249 12.08 10.33 -12.79
CA PRO A 249 12.31 11.56 -12.05
C PRO A 249 12.99 12.67 -12.87
N TYR A 250 13.54 12.36 -14.06
CA TYR A 250 14.14 13.37 -14.95
C TYR A 250 13.08 14.15 -15.75
N LEU A 251 11.84 13.67 -15.78
CA LEU A 251 10.76 14.35 -16.49
C LEU A 251 10.16 15.45 -15.60
N PRO A 252 10.01 16.70 -16.10
CA PRO A 252 9.44 17.80 -15.31
C PRO A 252 8.08 17.51 -14.70
N GLN A 253 7.22 16.76 -15.40
CA GLN A 253 5.91 16.33 -14.91
C GLN A 253 5.95 15.48 -13.62
N ASN A 254 7.12 14.91 -13.30
CA ASN A 254 7.35 14.10 -12.10
C ASN A 254 8.19 14.84 -11.04
N ASP A 255 8.65 16.08 -11.31
CA ASP A 255 9.32 16.90 -10.30
C ASP A 255 8.30 17.46 -9.31
N ALA A 256 8.39 17.03 -8.05
CA ALA A 256 7.47 17.45 -7.01
C ALA A 256 7.49 18.97 -6.75
N ALA A 257 8.61 19.65 -7.00
CA ALA A 257 8.72 21.08 -6.80
C ALA A 257 7.91 21.92 -7.78
N LEU A 258 7.51 21.35 -8.93
CA LEU A 258 6.64 22.02 -9.91
C LEU A 258 5.15 21.88 -9.57
N ASP A 259 4.80 20.97 -8.65
CA ASP A 259 3.43 20.71 -8.18
C ASP A 259 3.32 20.97 -6.67
N ILE A 260 3.43 22.25 -6.31
CA ILE A 260 3.40 22.72 -4.91
C ILE A 260 2.06 22.41 -4.22
N ASP A 261 0.97 22.28 -4.98
CA ASP A 261 -0.37 22.02 -4.45
C ASP A 261 -0.51 20.59 -3.94
N HIS A 262 0.24 19.63 -4.50
CA HIS A 262 0.17 18.21 -4.10
C HIS A 262 1.49 17.66 -3.52
N TRP A 263 2.48 18.52 -3.28
CA TRP A 263 3.71 18.20 -2.55
C TRP A 263 3.70 18.81 -1.14
N THR A 264 4.37 18.14 -0.21
CA THR A 264 4.56 18.58 1.18
C THR A 264 5.80 19.46 1.37
N GLY A 265 6.65 19.59 0.35
CA GLY A 265 7.95 20.26 0.45
C GLY A 265 9.07 19.37 0.99
N HIS A 266 8.81 18.08 1.23
CA HIS A 266 9.76 17.15 1.83
C HIS A 266 10.26 16.09 0.84
N THR A 267 11.54 15.77 0.95
CA THR A 267 12.24 14.79 0.10
C THR A 267 12.88 13.70 0.95
N GLY A 268 12.63 12.46 0.58
CA GLY A 268 13.19 11.28 1.22
C GLY A 268 14.22 10.57 0.34
N CYS A 269 15.21 9.94 0.96
CA CYS A 269 16.18 9.08 0.31
C CYS A 269 16.33 7.77 1.09
N VAL A 270 16.33 6.65 0.39
CA VAL A 270 16.63 5.33 0.96
C VAL A 270 17.72 4.67 0.13
N ILE A 271 18.78 4.19 0.78
CA ILE A 271 19.89 3.46 0.13
C ILE A 271 19.99 2.08 0.76
N MET A 272 19.91 1.03 -0.05
CA MET A 272 20.14 -0.35 0.41
C MET A 272 21.60 -0.74 0.29
N ALA A 273 22.18 -1.24 1.39
CA ALA A 273 23.60 -1.57 1.48
C ALA A 273 23.84 -2.73 2.46
N PRO A 274 23.40 -3.96 2.15
CA PRO A 274 23.52 -5.10 3.07
C PRO A 274 24.97 -5.54 3.35
N HIS A 275 25.94 -5.11 2.54
CA HIS A 275 27.36 -5.35 2.76
C HIS A 275 27.93 -4.61 3.97
N LEU A 276 27.24 -3.60 4.51
CA LEU A 276 27.75 -2.80 5.63
C LEU A 276 27.90 -3.59 6.94
N ASN A 277 27.24 -4.76 7.06
CA ASN A 277 27.28 -5.57 8.28
C ASN A 277 28.67 -6.18 8.54
N SER A 278 29.61 -6.12 7.59
CA SER A 278 30.99 -6.57 7.77
C SER A 278 31.97 -5.47 8.17
N LEU A 279 31.52 -4.21 8.27
CA LEU A 279 32.39 -3.10 8.65
C LEU A 279 32.74 -3.18 10.13
N THR A 280 33.99 -2.86 10.48
CA THR A 280 34.42 -2.71 11.87
C THR A 280 34.04 -1.33 12.41
N LYS A 281 33.85 -1.23 13.72
CA LYS A 281 33.65 0.03 14.44
C LYS A 281 34.81 1.01 14.19
N LYS A 282 36.04 0.49 14.10
CA LYS A 282 37.24 1.27 13.83
C LYS A 282 37.24 1.86 12.41
N GLU A 283 36.90 1.07 11.39
CA GLU A 283 36.83 1.55 9.99
C GLU A 283 35.83 2.69 9.81
N VAL A 284 34.71 2.64 10.54
CA VAL A 284 33.70 3.71 10.54
C VAL A 284 34.03 4.85 11.52
N GLY A 285 35.26 4.90 12.05
CA GLY A 285 35.77 6.04 12.80
C GLY A 285 35.23 6.17 14.23
N LEU A 286 34.68 5.10 14.83
CA LEU A 286 34.29 5.14 16.23
C LEU A 286 35.53 5.17 17.15
N PRO A 287 35.43 5.77 18.35
CA PRO A 287 36.56 5.86 19.27
C PRO A 287 36.82 4.54 20.02
N PRO A 288 38.05 4.33 20.53
CA PRO A 288 38.32 3.36 21.58
C PRO A 288 37.45 3.63 22.81
N VAL A 289 37.10 2.57 23.57
CA VAL A 289 36.22 2.66 24.75
C VAL A 289 36.71 3.66 25.80
N ASP A 290 38.02 3.83 25.96
CA ASP A 290 38.60 4.77 26.94
C ASP A 290 38.34 6.24 26.58
N ASN A 291 38.14 6.52 25.29
CA ASN A 291 37.83 7.86 24.77
C ASN A 291 36.32 8.05 24.52
N ALA A 292 35.49 7.06 24.83
CA ALA A 292 34.06 7.09 24.57
C ALA A 292 33.26 7.73 25.72
N THR A 293 32.27 8.54 25.36
CA THR A 293 31.29 9.09 26.30
C THR A 293 30.41 7.98 26.89
N LYS A 294 29.72 8.27 28.00
CA LYS A 294 28.74 7.34 28.59
C LYS A 294 27.65 6.93 27.60
N ARG A 295 27.21 7.86 26.75
CA ARG A 295 26.20 7.62 25.71
C ARG A 295 26.73 6.69 24.62
N GLN A 296 27.95 6.94 24.15
CA GLN A 296 28.60 6.06 23.15
C GLN A 296 28.78 4.64 23.68
N LYS A 297 29.21 4.47 24.93
CA LYS A 297 29.31 3.16 25.58
C LYS A 297 27.97 2.44 25.65
N ARG A 298 26.91 3.15 26.08
CA ARG A 298 25.53 2.62 26.15
C ARG A 298 25.02 2.15 24.78
N ASP A 299 25.30 2.93 23.74
CA ASP A 299 24.78 2.69 22.39
C ASP A 299 25.64 1.71 21.58
N GLY A 300 26.80 1.28 22.11
CA GLY A 300 27.77 0.44 21.40
C GLY A 300 28.56 1.19 20.32
N MET A 301 28.66 2.52 20.45
CA MET A 301 29.34 3.43 19.52
C MET A 301 30.80 3.68 19.95
N CYS A 302 31.48 2.61 20.32
CA CYS A 302 32.91 2.54 20.64
C CYS A 302 33.38 1.09 20.56
N TRP A 303 34.69 0.88 20.50
CA TRP A 303 35.29 -0.45 20.43
C TRP A 303 36.36 -0.66 21.51
N GLU A 304 36.49 -1.89 22.00
CA GLU A 304 37.60 -2.33 22.86
C GLU A 304 38.67 -3.01 22.02
N LYS A 305 38.26 -3.80 21.03
CA LYS A 305 39.13 -4.46 20.04
C LYS A 305 38.89 -3.91 18.64
N GLU A 306 39.94 -3.83 17.86
CA GLU A 306 39.90 -3.21 16.53
C GLU A 306 39.05 -3.97 15.50
N ASP A 307 38.86 -5.28 15.70
CA ASP A 307 38.11 -6.19 14.84
C ASP A 307 36.61 -6.26 15.17
N GLU A 308 36.13 -5.49 16.16
CA GLU A 308 34.72 -5.44 16.50
C GLU A 308 33.89 -4.89 15.35
N LEU A 309 32.91 -5.67 14.90
CA LEU A 309 31.96 -5.27 13.86
C LEU A 309 31.03 -4.17 14.36
N TYR A 310 30.72 -3.24 13.48
CA TYR A 310 29.70 -2.23 13.71
C TYR A 310 28.35 -2.91 13.93
N ASN A 311 27.64 -2.47 14.97
CA ASN A 311 26.39 -3.09 15.44
C ASN A 311 26.50 -4.61 15.65
N ASP A 312 27.67 -5.10 16.03
CA ASP A 312 27.93 -6.53 16.28
C ASP A 312 27.65 -7.42 15.05
N GLY A 313 27.81 -6.84 13.86
CA GLY A 313 27.50 -7.48 12.58
C GLY A 313 26.01 -7.70 12.31
N GLN A 314 25.13 -7.11 13.13
CA GLN A 314 23.69 -7.23 13.00
C GLN A 314 23.12 -6.14 12.07
N PRO A 315 22.03 -6.45 11.34
CA PRO A 315 21.23 -5.47 10.61
C PRO A 315 20.93 -4.20 11.39
N PHE A 316 21.10 -3.05 10.73
CA PHE A 316 20.75 -1.73 11.23
C PHE A 316 20.14 -0.87 10.13
N LYS A 317 19.49 0.20 10.55
CA LYS A 317 19.23 1.37 9.72
C LYS A 317 19.83 2.59 10.37
N ILE A 318 20.36 3.50 9.57
CA ILE A 318 20.91 4.76 10.05
C ILE A 318 20.33 5.92 9.25
N THR A 319 19.82 6.91 9.96
CA THR A 319 19.11 8.04 9.37
C THR A 319 19.79 9.37 9.72
N ALA A 320 19.94 10.24 8.72
CA ALA A 320 20.21 11.67 8.90
C ALA A 320 19.01 12.48 8.42
N ARG A 321 18.67 13.53 9.18
CA ARG A 321 17.54 14.42 8.92
C ARG A 321 17.68 15.73 9.66
N THR A 322 17.21 16.80 9.04
CA THR A 322 17.23 18.19 9.51
C THR A 322 15.84 18.81 9.36
N ASP A 323 15.69 20.05 9.80
CA ASP A 323 14.49 20.87 9.61
C ASP A 323 14.35 21.44 8.20
N GLU A 324 15.35 21.27 7.32
CA GLU A 324 15.26 21.66 5.90
C GLU A 324 14.35 20.76 5.06
N GLY A 325 13.79 19.70 5.67
CA GLY A 325 12.78 18.87 5.04
C GLY A 325 13.31 17.65 4.27
N VAL A 326 14.58 17.30 4.45
CA VAL A 326 15.21 16.13 3.82
C VAL A 326 15.56 15.05 4.84
N ILE A 327 15.25 13.80 4.50
CA ILE A 327 15.57 12.61 5.31
C ILE A 327 16.27 11.57 4.46
N LEU A 328 17.46 11.13 4.88
CA LEU A 328 18.25 10.09 4.22
C LEU A 328 18.44 8.91 5.17
N THR A 329 18.04 7.71 4.73
CA THR A 329 18.24 6.47 5.48
C THR A 329 19.03 5.43 4.68
N ILE A 330 20.00 4.80 5.33
CA ILE A 330 20.69 3.62 4.82
C ILE A 330 20.13 2.38 5.52
N LEU A 331 19.79 1.35 4.74
CA LEU A 331 19.34 0.04 5.24
C LEU A 331 20.46 -0.98 5.02
N SER A 332 20.98 -1.58 6.09
CA SER A 332 22.01 -2.63 6.00
C SER A 332 21.43 -4.04 5.87
N ASP A 333 20.17 -4.16 5.47
CA ASP A 333 19.50 -5.44 5.29
C ASP A 333 18.44 -5.36 4.20
N ASN A 334 18.18 -6.50 3.55
CA ASN A 334 17.25 -6.61 2.44
C ASN A 334 15.92 -7.28 2.78
N TYR A 335 15.63 -7.58 4.05
CA TYR A 335 14.30 -8.01 4.42
C TYR A 335 13.27 -6.91 4.11
N PHE A 336 12.28 -7.23 3.28
CA PHE A 336 11.27 -6.31 2.73
C PHE A 336 10.55 -5.46 3.79
N GLY A 337 10.39 -5.99 5.00
CA GLY A 337 9.79 -5.27 6.11
C GLY A 337 10.53 -3.99 6.49
N TYR A 338 11.84 -3.90 6.29
CA TYR A 338 12.61 -2.67 6.50
C TYR A 338 12.23 -1.60 5.47
N SER A 339 12.18 -1.93 4.18
CA SER A 339 11.79 -1.01 3.11
C SER A 339 10.40 -0.39 3.35
N LYS A 340 9.39 -1.21 3.67
CA LYS A 340 8.04 -0.73 4.00
C LYS A 340 8.03 0.18 5.24
N LYS A 341 8.75 -0.19 6.29
CA LYS A 341 8.78 0.60 7.54
C LYS A 341 9.61 1.86 7.40
N GLU A 342 10.54 1.92 6.44
CA GLU A 342 11.30 3.12 6.16
C GLU A 342 10.46 4.15 5.42
N VAL A 343 9.69 3.75 4.40
CA VAL A 343 8.70 4.66 3.78
C VAL A 343 7.75 5.22 4.83
N LYS A 344 7.25 4.38 5.76
CA LYS A 344 6.46 4.84 6.92
C LYS A 344 7.20 5.88 7.78
N THR A 345 8.48 5.65 8.06
CA THR A 345 9.30 6.57 8.87
C THR A 345 9.42 7.93 8.19
N GLN A 346 9.63 7.95 6.87
CA GLN A 346 9.77 9.17 6.09
C GLN A 346 8.43 9.93 5.94
N ILE A 347 7.30 9.21 5.77
CA ILE A 347 5.96 9.82 5.82
C ILE A 347 5.73 10.47 7.19
N SER A 348 6.07 9.78 8.29
CA SER A 348 5.95 10.34 9.65
C SER A 348 6.80 11.60 9.81
N PHE A 349 8.03 11.60 9.30
CA PHE A 349 8.89 12.78 9.29
C PHE A 349 8.25 13.96 8.52
N SER A 350 7.75 13.69 7.31
CA SER A 350 7.08 14.70 6.49
C SER A 350 5.81 15.25 7.16
N ALA A 351 4.98 14.39 7.75
CA ALA A 351 3.79 14.81 8.49
C ALA A 351 4.15 15.72 9.69
N ASN A 352 5.21 15.38 10.43
CA ASN A 352 5.65 16.16 11.58
C ASN A 352 6.15 17.56 11.20
N LEU A 353 6.86 17.70 10.07
CA LEU A 353 7.35 19.00 9.60
C LEU A 353 6.27 19.81 8.87
N TYR A 354 5.37 19.14 8.14
CA TYR A 354 4.28 19.81 7.40
C TYR A 354 3.24 20.42 8.36
N GLY A 355 2.90 19.69 9.42
CA GLY A 355 1.82 20.06 10.35
C GLY A 355 0.41 19.75 9.80
N ASN A 356 -0.59 19.70 10.67
CA ASN A 356 -1.99 19.39 10.32
C ASN A 356 -2.23 18.01 9.69
N SER A 357 -1.27 17.08 9.77
CA SER A 357 -1.47 15.67 9.46
C SER A 357 -0.68 14.77 10.41
N GLU A 358 -1.13 13.53 10.55
CA GLU A 358 -0.51 12.52 11.40
C GLU A 358 -0.30 11.23 10.61
N GLU A 359 0.89 10.64 10.74
CA GLU A 359 1.16 9.29 10.25
C GLU A 359 0.87 8.30 11.37
N GLU A 360 -0.10 7.42 11.15
CA GLU A 360 -0.58 6.53 12.22
C GLU A 360 -0.28 5.06 11.95
N HIS A 361 0.08 4.33 13.01
CA HIS A 361 0.05 2.86 12.96
C HIS A 361 -1.32 2.32 13.40
N ALA A 362 -2.32 2.50 12.53
CA ALA A 362 -3.71 2.17 12.81
C ALA A 362 -4.27 1.07 11.90
N GLY A 363 -5.47 0.59 12.25
CA GLY A 363 -6.42 -0.06 11.36
C GLY A 363 -7.75 0.69 11.43
N GLY A 364 -8.69 0.38 10.54
CA GLY A 364 -10.01 1.00 10.57
C GLY A 364 -10.98 0.32 9.61
N ALA A 365 -12.26 0.64 9.76
CA ALA A 365 -13.33 0.14 8.90
C ALA A 365 -14.51 1.13 8.88
N LEU A 366 -15.17 1.24 7.74
CA LEU A 366 -16.51 1.82 7.65
C LEU A 366 -17.51 0.66 7.67
N VAL A 367 -18.27 0.53 8.76
CA VAL A 367 -19.16 -0.62 8.98
C VAL A 367 -20.62 -0.22 8.87
N PHE A 368 -21.39 -1.01 8.13
CA PHE A 368 -22.82 -0.81 7.91
C PHE A 368 -23.60 -1.95 8.57
N PRO A 369 -24.44 -1.67 9.57
CA PRO A 369 -25.35 -2.66 10.14
C PRO A 369 -26.13 -3.41 9.04
N THR A 370 -26.15 -4.73 9.16
CA THR A 370 -26.82 -5.63 8.22
C THR A 370 -27.72 -6.59 8.98
N TYR A 371 -28.92 -6.82 8.46
CA TYR A 371 -29.97 -7.64 9.07
C TYR A 371 -30.35 -8.79 8.15
N ASP A 372 -30.68 -9.93 8.77
CA ASP A 372 -31.38 -11.02 8.11
C ASP A 372 -32.87 -10.68 8.02
N LEU A 373 -33.40 -10.63 6.81
CA LEU A 373 -34.80 -10.33 6.51
C LEU A 373 -35.60 -11.60 6.21
N GLY A 374 -34.97 -12.79 6.22
CA GLY A 374 -35.61 -14.06 5.91
C GLY A 374 -36.09 -14.15 4.46
N ASP A 375 -37.29 -14.72 4.28
CA ASP A 375 -37.90 -14.97 2.97
C ASP A 375 -38.77 -13.81 2.46
N GLU A 376 -39.21 -12.93 3.35
CA GLU A 376 -40.15 -11.85 3.03
C GLU A 376 -39.74 -10.55 3.68
N PHE A 377 -39.80 -9.48 2.90
CA PHE A 377 -39.57 -8.13 3.40
C PHE A 377 -40.79 -7.26 3.10
N ARG A 378 -41.28 -6.59 4.14
CA ARG A 378 -42.25 -5.50 4.08
C ARG A 378 -41.79 -4.42 5.05
N ASP A 379 -41.85 -3.18 4.61
CA ASP A 379 -41.43 -2.07 5.47
C ASP A 379 -42.53 -1.73 6.49
N ASP A 380 -42.53 -2.45 7.62
CA ASP A 380 -43.48 -2.28 8.72
C ASP A 380 -42.98 -1.28 9.79
N ASN A 381 -42.28 -0.21 9.36
CA ASN A 381 -41.59 0.79 10.22
C ASN A 381 -40.41 0.23 11.05
N LEU A 382 -39.78 -0.84 10.59
CA LEU A 382 -38.63 -1.44 11.26
C LEU A 382 -37.29 -0.87 10.77
N ILE A 383 -37.30 -0.06 9.71
CA ILE A 383 -36.12 0.56 9.10
C ILE A 383 -36.14 2.07 9.37
N PRO A 384 -34.95 2.70 9.54
CA PRO A 384 -34.87 4.16 9.59
C PRO A 384 -35.39 4.81 8.30
N HIS A 385 -36.43 5.62 8.42
CA HIS A 385 -36.93 6.45 7.33
C HIS A 385 -36.31 7.86 7.39
N ASN A 386 -35.91 8.39 6.24
CA ASN A 386 -35.47 9.78 6.08
C ASN A 386 -36.56 10.69 5.48
N GLY A 387 -37.75 10.15 5.21
CA GLY A 387 -38.88 10.86 4.61
C GLY A 387 -38.77 11.08 3.10
N LEU A 388 -37.71 10.60 2.44
CA LEU A 388 -37.51 10.73 1.00
C LEU A 388 -38.41 9.76 0.23
N THR A 389 -39.06 10.25 -0.81
CA THR A 389 -39.83 9.41 -1.76
C THR A 389 -38.99 9.04 -2.97
N PHE A 390 -39.39 7.99 -3.69
CA PHE A 390 -38.77 7.64 -4.98
C PHE A 390 -38.75 8.81 -5.97
N SER A 391 -39.84 9.58 -6.02
CA SER A 391 -39.95 10.70 -6.96
C SER A 391 -38.93 11.81 -6.65
N GLU A 392 -38.69 12.09 -5.37
CA GLU A 392 -37.69 13.08 -4.94
C GLU A 392 -36.28 12.57 -5.23
N MET A 393 -35.99 11.32 -4.87
CA MET A 393 -34.70 10.67 -5.17
C MET A 393 -34.40 10.70 -6.67
N ALA A 394 -35.34 10.26 -7.52
CA ALA A 394 -35.17 10.23 -8.97
C ALA A 394 -34.94 11.64 -9.54
N SER A 395 -35.57 12.68 -8.97
CA SER A 395 -35.34 14.06 -9.37
C SER A 395 -33.94 14.55 -9.01
N MET A 396 -33.47 14.23 -7.80
CA MET A 396 -32.14 14.62 -7.30
C MET A 396 -31.00 13.92 -8.05
N TYR A 397 -31.20 12.67 -8.48
CA TYR A 397 -30.16 11.79 -9.00
C TYR A 397 -30.37 11.36 -10.47
N LYS A 398 -31.16 12.12 -11.25
CA LYS A 398 -31.46 11.85 -12.68
C LYS A 398 -30.24 11.61 -13.57
N GLU A 399 -29.08 12.14 -13.17
CA GLU A 399 -27.85 12.04 -13.95
C GLU A 399 -27.25 10.64 -13.90
N ILE A 400 -27.39 9.93 -12.77
CA ILE A 400 -26.85 8.59 -12.57
C ILE A 400 -27.91 7.49 -12.74
N MET A 401 -29.20 7.85 -12.73
CA MET A 401 -30.32 6.90 -12.81
C MET A 401 -31.04 6.96 -14.16
N GLU A 402 -31.44 5.80 -14.68
CA GLU A 402 -32.37 5.65 -15.80
C GLU A 402 -33.72 5.17 -15.27
N GLU A 403 -34.70 6.08 -15.20
CA GLU A 403 -36.06 5.75 -14.73
C GLU A 403 -36.81 4.86 -15.72
N LYS A 404 -37.52 3.86 -15.20
CA LYS A 404 -38.33 2.92 -15.97
C LYS A 404 -39.83 3.20 -15.81
N PRO A 405 -40.66 2.94 -16.84
CA PRO A 405 -42.09 3.23 -16.81
C PRO A 405 -42.84 2.60 -15.62
N GLU A 406 -42.35 1.48 -15.11
CA GLU A 406 -42.91 0.72 -13.99
C GLU A 406 -42.71 1.44 -12.63
N GLY A 407 -41.87 2.48 -12.55
CA GLY A 407 -41.65 3.26 -11.31
C GLY A 407 -40.53 2.72 -10.44
N TYR A 408 -39.44 2.30 -11.09
CA TYR A 408 -38.14 2.03 -10.49
C TYR A 408 -37.07 2.64 -11.42
N ALA A 409 -35.81 2.69 -11.00
CA ALA A 409 -34.72 3.13 -11.87
C ALA A 409 -33.54 2.16 -11.84
N VAL A 410 -32.71 2.21 -12.88
CA VAL A 410 -31.48 1.43 -13.00
C VAL A 410 -30.29 2.39 -13.01
N ASP A 411 -29.22 2.06 -12.30
CA ASP A 411 -27.99 2.85 -12.36
C ASP A 411 -27.35 2.76 -13.76
N LYS A 412 -26.89 3.90 -14.29
CA LYS A 412 -26.33 4.00 -15.65
C LYS A 412 -24.93 3.38 -15.78
N THR A 413 -24.19 3.32 -14.68
CA THR A 413 -22.85 2.74 -14.63
C THR A 413 -22.89 1.28 -14.21
N TYR A 414 -23.78 0.93 -13.27
CA TYR A 414 -23.88 -0.39 -12.65
C TYR A 414 -25.30 -0.97 -12.79
N PRO A 415 -25.65 -1.60 -13.93
CA PRO A 415 -27.01 -2.06 -14.23
C PRO A 415 -27.64 -3.03 -13.19
N GLU A 416 -26.81 -3.66 -12.37
CA GLU A 416 -27.18 -4.49 -11.22
C GLU A 416 -27.81 -3.72 -10.06
N ILE A 417 -27.55 -2.41 -9.97
CA ILE A 417 -28.13 -1.53 -8.96
C ILE A 417 -29.49 -1.03 -9.46
N ARG A 418 -30.53 -1.33 -8.69
CA ARG A 418 -31.91 -0.93 -8.97
C ARG A 418 -32.47 -0.09 -7.84
N TYR A 419 -32.90 1.11 -8.16
CA TYR A 419 -33.57 2.01 -7.24
C TYR A 419 -35.07 1.71 -7.23
N VAL A 420 -35.60 1.37 -6.07
CA VAL A 420 -36.98 0.91 -5.90
C VAL A 420 -37.73 1.85 -4.96
N PRO A 421 -39.08 1.89 -5.02
CA PRO A 421 -39.84 2.81 -4.19
C PRO A 421 -39.89 2.42 -2.71
N GLU A 422 -40.35 3.36 -1.89
CA GLU A 422 -40.46 3.24 -0.44
C GLU A 422 -41.50 2.19 0.04
N ASP A 423 -42.49 1.84 -0.78
CA ASP A 423 -43.61 0.94 -0.42
C ASP A 423 -43.43 -0.50 -0.92
N ILE A 424 -42.19 -0.93 -1.15
CA ILE A 424 -41.91 -2.25 -1.71
C ILE A 424 -42.24 -3.41 -0.76
N GLN A 425 -42.59 -4.54 -1.37
CA GLN A 425 -42.71 -5.84 -0.74
C GLN A 425 -41.88 -6.84 -1.53
N ILE A 426 -41.00 -7.57 -0.84
CA ILE A 426 -40.16 -8.59 -1.47
C ILE A 426 -40.57 -9.95 -0.96
N ASN A 427 -40.68 -10.91 -1.87
CA ASN A 427 -40.89 -12.31 -1.55
C ASN A 427 -39.85 -13.16 -2.29
N LEU A 428 -39.02 -13.85 -1.52
CA LEU A 428 -37.93 -14.68 -2.01
C LEU A 428 -38.44 -15.91 -2.76
N LYS A 429 -39.49 -16.57 -2.25
CA LYS A 429 -40.06 -17.79 -2.83
C LYS A 429 -40.69 -17.51 -4.20
N GLU A 430 -41.36 -16.37 -4.32
CA GLU A 430 -41.96 -15.92 -5.58
C GLU A 430 -40.95 -15.21 -6.50
N GLN A 431 -39.74 -14.93 -5.99
CA GLN A 431 -38.70 -14.13 -6.68
C GLN A 431 -39.24 -12.80 -7.20
N ALA A 432 -40.01 -12.10 -6.38
CA ALA A 432 -40.75 -10.91 -6.79
C ALA A 432 -40.61 -9.75 -5.80
N ILE A 433 -40.45 -8.56 -6.36
CA ILE A 433 -40.53 -7.27 -5.67
C ILE A 433 -41.78 -6.58 -6.21
N ARG A 434 -42.65 -6.10 -5.32
CA ARG A 434 -43.93 -5.49 -5.68
C ARG A 434 -44.11 -4.15 -4.99
N TRP A 435 -44.78 -3.23 -5.68
CA TRP A 435 -45.14 -1.92 -5.15
C TRP A 435 -46.38 -1.39 -5.90
N LYS A 436 -46.88 -0.21 -5.50
CA LYS A 436 -47.99 0.44 -6.20
C LYS A 436 -47.52 1.72 -6.87
N LYS A 437 -47.72 1.82 -8.20
CA LYS A 437 -47.61 3.09 -8.93
C LYS A 437 -49.02 3.66 -9.14
N GLY A 438 -49.41 4.61 -8.30
CA GLY A 438 -50.79 5.08 -8.22
C GLY A 438 -51.74 3.96 -7.80
N LYS A 439 -52.70 3.58 -8.67
CA LYS A 439 -53.62 2.45 -8.42
C LYS A 439 -53.17 1.13 -9.06
N LYS A 440 -52.07 1.11 -9.82
CA LYS A 440 -51.62 -0.07 -10.57
C LYS A 440 -50.56 -0.82 -9.77
N PRO A 441 -50.74 -2.14 -9.51
CA PRO A 441 -49.67 -2.96 -8.94
C PRO A 441 -48.55 -3.12 -9.98
N GLN A 442 -47.32 -3.09 -9.50
CA GLN A 442 -46.11 -3.30 -10.30
C GLN A 442 -45.34 -4.50 -9.74
N THR A 443 -44.55 -5.14 -10.59
CA THR A 443 -43.74 -6.29 -10.18
C THR A 443 -42.42 -6.28 -10.92
N LEU A 444 -41.35 -6.53 -10.17
CA LEU A 444 -39.99 -6.69 -10.66
C LEU A 444 -39.45 -8.03 -10.18
N LYS A 445 -38.72 -8.73 -11.04
CA LYS A 445 -38.08 -9.99 -10.66
C LYS A 445 -36.92 -9.72 -9.68
N LEU A 446 -36.91 -10.47 -8.57
CA LEU A 446 -35.81 -10.55 -7.61
C LEU A 446 -34.68 -11.41 -8.18
N LEU A 447 -33.44 -10.91 -8.16
CA LEU A 447 -32.26 -11.57 -8.71
C LEU A 447 -31.08 -11.54 -7.70
N PRO A 448 -30.21 -12.57 -7.70
CA PRO A 448 -29.12 -12.70 -6.72
C PRO A 448 -28.02 -11.65 -6.89
N ASP A 449 -27.67 -11.32 -8.13
CA ASP A 449 -26.57 -10.40 -8.44
C ASP A 449 -27.04 -8.94 -8.51
N HIS A 450 -28.16 -8.60 -7.86
CA HIS A 450 -28.74 -7.27 -7.90
C HIS A 450 -28.83 -6.66 -6.51
N ILE A 451 -28.67 -5.33 -6.46
CA ILE A 451 -28.79 -4.54 -5.24
C ILE A 451 -30.01 -3.63 -5.38
N TYR A 452 -30.97 -3.79 -4.48
CA TYR A 452 -32.19 -2.99 -4.49
C TYR A 452 -32.08 -1.89 -3.45
N VAL A 453 -32.08 -0.64 -3.90
CA VAL A 453 -31.84 0.53 -3.05
C VAL A 453 -33.14 1.30 -2.88
N MET A 454 -33.61 1.42 -1.64
CA MET A 454 -34.77 2.22 -1.28
C MET A 454 -34.41 3.72 -1.20
N PRO A 455 -35.38 4.65 -1.20
CA PRO A 455 -35.10 6.09 -1.10
C PRO A 455 -34.37 6.52 0.18
N SER A 456 -34.48 5.74 1.25
CA SER A 456 -33.69 5.92 2.48
C SER A 456 -32.20 5.60 2.34
N GLY A 457 -31.79 5.04 1.19
CA GLY A 457 -30.48 4.45 0.96
C GLY A 457 -30.34 3.02 1.48
N TYR A 458 -31.38 2.47 2.11
CA TYR A 458 -31.39 1.09 2.59
C TYR A 458 -31.25 0.11 1.42
N GLN A 459 -30.30 -0.80 1.52
CA GLN A 459 -29.99 -1.76 0.46
C GLN A 459 -30.53 -3.13 0.81
N ILE A 460 -31.16 -3.79 -0.15
CA ILE A 460 -31.63 -5.17 -0.01
C ILE A 460 -30.97 -6.04 -1.06
N ARG A 461 -30.46 -7.19 -0.65
CA ARG A 461 -29.82 -8.17 -1.52
C ARG A 461 -30.29 -9.58 -1.19
N MET A 462 -30.27 -10.43 -2.20
CA MET A 462 -30.51 -11.86 -2.04
C MET A 462 -29.15 -12.57 -1.95
N ILE A 463 -28.86 -13.25 -0.85
CA ILE A 463 -27.59 -13.97 -0.63
C ILE A 463 -27.80 -15.46 -0.42
N LYS A 464 -26.87 -16.26 -0.93
CA LYS A 464 -26.80 -17.69 -0.63
C LYS A 464 -25.99 -17.86 0.64
N GLN A 465 -26.53 -18.60 1.61
CA GLN A 465 -25.75 -18.95 2.79
C GLN A 465 -24.58 -19.87 2.40
N GLN A 466 -23.38 -19.58 2.90
CA GLN A 466 -22.17 -20.34 2.51
C GLN A 466 -22.27 -21.81 2.91
N ASP A 467 -22.76 -22.07 4.13
CA ASP A 467 -22.79 -23.41 4.72
C ASP A 467 -24.21 -24.02 4.79
N ALA A 468 -25.19 -23.39 4.13
CA ALA A 468 -26.56 -23.87 4.13
C ALA A 468 -27.21 -23.83 2.73
N PRO A 469 -28.08 -24.80 2.39
CA PRO A 469 -28.67 -24.92 1.06
C PRO A 469 -29.86 -23.97 0.82
N PHE A 470 -29.89 -22.80 1.46
CA PHE A 470 -30.96 -21.84 1.33
C PHE A 470 -30.45 -20.43 1.03
N TRP A 471 -31.35 -19.63 0.47
CA TRP A 471 -31.15 -18.22 0.19
C TRP A 471 -31.90 -17.41 1.24
N GLN A 472 -31.47 -16.18 1.45
CA GLN A 472 -32.18 -15.22 2.28
C GLN A 472 -32.04 -13.81 1.75
N LEU A 473 -32.94 -12.94 2.19
CA LEU A 473 -32.82 -11.50 2.02
C LEU A 473 -31.94 -10.93 3.13
N ILE A 474 -31.00 -10.08 2.76
CA ILE A 474 -30.26 -9.24 3.71
C ILE A 474 -30.54 -7.77 3.44
N GLY A 475 -30.68 -7.01 4.51
CA GLY A 475 -30.87 -5.57 4.45
C GLY A 475 -29.69 -4.84 5.09
N THR A 476 -29.17 -3.80 4.44
CA THR A 476 -28.02 -3.03 4.90
C THR A 476 -28.41 -1.56 5.03
N VAL A 477 -28.16 -0.96 6.20
CA VAL A 477 -28.50 0.45 6.44
C VAL A 477 -27.57 1.38 5.66
N ALA A 478 -28.08 2.56 5.29
CA ALA A 478 -27.35 3.54 4.50
C ALA A 478 -26.24 4.25 5.31
N GLU A 479 -26.46 4.46 6.60
CA GLU A 479 -25.53 5.19 7.47
C GLU A 479 -24.62 4.21 8.20
N GLY A 480 -23.33 4.29 7.88
CA GLY A 480 -22.30 3.48 8.51
C GLY A 480 -21.63 4.17 9.70
N THR A 481 -20.93 3.39 10.51
CA THR A 481 -20.04 3.89 11.56
C THR A 481 -18.60 3.77 11.09
N PHE A 482 -17.86 4.89 11.07
CA PHE A 482 -16.41 4.86 10.85
C PHE A 482 -15.70 4.53 12.16
N ILE A 483 -14.95 3.43 12.18
CA ILE A 483 -14.21 2.96 13.36
C ILE A 483 -12.72 3.06 13.06
N HIS A 484 -12.00 3.76 13.92
CA HIS A 484 -10.55 3.93 13.89
C HIS A 484 -9.90 3.23 15.08
N LYS A 485 -8.84 2.44 14.83
CA LYS A 485 -8.14 1.68 15.87
C LYS A 485 -6.62 1.97 15.82
N PRO A 486 -6.19 3.08 16.45
CA PRO A 486 -4.80 3.50 16.47
C PRO A 486 -3.97 2.80 17.56
N CYS A 487 -2.67 3.06 17.57
CA CYS A 487 -1.73 2.77 18.68
C CYS A 487 -1.83 1.36 19.29
N THR A 488 -2.15 0.35 18.48
CA THR A 488 -2.38 -1.01 18.96
C THR A 488 -1.10 -1.83 18.87
N VAL A 489 -0.64 -2.35 20.02
CA VAL A 489 0.53 -3.23 20.12
C VAL A 489 0.33 -4.54 19.33
N SER A 490 1.42 -5.20 18.98
CA SER A 490 1.36 -6.52 18.33
C SER A 490 0.57 -7.50 19.19
N GLY A 491 -0.35 -8.26 18.59
CA GLY A 491 -1.30 -9.12 19.30
C GLY A 491 -2.58 -8.42 19.78
N GLY A 492 -2.62 -7.08 19.85
CA GLY A 492 -3.82 -6.32 20.24
C GLY A 492 -4.96 -6.27 19.20
N GLY A 493 -4.80 -7.02 18.10
CA GLY A 493 -5.82 -7.17 17.06
C GLY A 493 -6.11 -5.89 16.28
N LYS A 494 -5.08 -5.16 15.85
CA LYS A 494 -5.23 -3.93 15.04
C LYS A 494 -6.00 -4.19 13.73
N SER A 495 -5.62 -5.25 13.02
CA SER A 495 -6.24 -5.62 11.74
C SER A 495 -7.58 -6.37 11.90
N GLU A 496 -7.89 -6.89 13.09
CA GLU A 496 -9.16 -7.61 13.31
C GLU A 496 -10.37 -6.70 13.13
N ILE A 497 -10.20 -5.37 13.29
CA ILE A 497 -11.29 -4.39 13.16
C ILE A 497 -11.94 -4.39 11.77
N SER A 498 -11.22 -4.84 10.74
CA SER A 498 -11.67 -4.88 9.35
C SER A 498 -11.77 -6.31 8.80
N LYS A 499 -11.57 -7.34 9.63
CA LYS A 499 -11.73 -8.73 9.18
C LYS A 499 -13.20 -9.14 9.17
N SER A 500 -13.55 -10.03 8.25
CA SER A 500 -14.89 -10.58 8.18
C SER A 500 -15.23 -11.41 9.41
N ILE A 501 -16.34 -11.06 10.07
CA ILE A 501 -16.91 -11.84 11.18
C ILE A 501 -17.48 -13.19 10.70
N ALA A 502 -17.80 -13.33 9.40
CA ALA A 502 -18.38 -14.55 8.85
C ALA A 502 -17.51 -15.79 9.12
N ASN A 503 -16.18 -15.62 9.10
CA ASN A 503 -15.22 -16.68 9.39
C ASN A 503 -15.22 -17.13 10.86
N SER A 504 -15.95 -16.44 11.74
CA SER A 504 -16.07 -16.75 13.18
C SER A 504 -17.47 -17.24 13.57
N ILE A 505 -18.40 -17.35 12.63
CA ILE A 505 -19.75 -17.86 12.90
C ILE A 505 -19.69 -19.38 13.07
N ILE A 506 -20.28 -19.89 14.15
CA ILE A 506 -20.39 -21.32 14.43
C ILE A 506 -21.86 -21.70 14.34
N TYR A 507 -22.19 -22.65 13.46
CA TYR A 507 -23.54 -23.17 13.32
C TYR A 507 -23.79 -24.26 14.37
N GLY A 508 -24.89 -24.15 15.10
CA GLY A 508 -25.30 -25.09 16.13
C GLY A 508 -26.78 -25.48 16.01
N PRO A 509 -27.19 -26.59 16.64
CA PRO A 509 -28.59 -27.00 16.65
C PRO A 509 -29.44 -26.10 17.54
N PHE A 510 -30.75 -26.07 17.30
CA PHE A 510 -31.71 -25.55 18.27
C PHE A 510 -31.79 -26.49 19.48
N PHE A 511 -31.72 -25.93 20.68
CA PHE A 511 -31.84 -26.70 21.92
C PHE A 511 -33.32 -26.99 22.25
N VAL A 512 -33.67 -28.26 22.38
CA VAL A 512 -34.99 -28.73 22.83
C VAL A 512 -34.77 -29.72 23.97
N ALA A 513 -35.26 -29.40 25.16
CA ALA A 513 -35.05 -30.23 26.36
C ALA A 513 -36.12 -31.32 26.48
N ASP A 514 -37.39 -30.94 26.29
CA ASP A 514 -38.54 -31.84 26.25
C ASP A 514 -39.52 -31.31 25.20
N ILE A 515 -39.59 -31.99 24.06
CA ILE A 515 -40.39 -31.53 22.92
C ILE A 515 -41.86 -31.27 23.27
N ARG A 516 -42.47 -32.06 24.16
CA ARG A 516 -43.90 -31.88 24.48
C ARG A 516 -44.09 -30.68 25.40
N LYS A 517 -43.24 -30.56 26.41
CA LYS A 517 -43.30 -29.45 27.36
C LYS A 517 -42.95 -28.13 26.69
N ASP A 518 -41.89 -28.12 25.88
CA ASP A 518 -41.38 -26.92 25.21
C ASP A 518 -42.38 -26.44 24.15
N PHE A 519 -42.99 -27.35 23.37
CA PHE A 519 -44.04 -26.96 22.41
C PHE A 519 -45.32 -26.47 23.09
N LYS A 520 -45.67 -27.02 24.26
CA LYS A 520 -46.82 -26.50 25.03
C LYS A 520 -46.58 -25.07 25.49
N LEU A 521 -45.37 -24.75 25.95
CA LEU A 521 -44.99 -23.39 26.33
C LEU A 521 -44.98 -22.46 25.11
N LEU A 522 -44.49 -22.93 23.95
CA LEU A 522 -44.55 -22.18 22.70
C LEU A 522 -45.99 -21.84 22.32
N ASP A 523 -46.90 -22.81 22.43
CA ASP A 523 -48.32 -22.63 22.17
C ASP A 523 -48.96 -21.56 23.08
N GLU A 524 -48.61 -21.55 24.37
CA GLU A 524 -49.06 -20.55 25.34
C GLU A 524 -48.58 -19.15 24.95
N ILE A 525 -47.34 -19.03 24.45
CA ILE A 525 -46.76 -17.77 23.98
C ILE A 525 -47.47 -17.30 22.71
N ILE A 526 -47.61 -18.15 21.69
CA ILE A 526 -48.20 -17.79 20.38
C ILE A 526 -49.67 -17.38 20.53
N LYS A 527 -50.44 -18.08 21.38
CA LYS A 527 -51.89 -17.84 21.55
C LYS A 527 -52.21 -16.67 22.49
N ARG A 528 -51.22 -16.10 23.16
CA ARG A 528 -51.42 -14.99 24.09
C ARG A 528 -51.79 -13.71 23.35
N ASP A 529 -52.77 -12.98 23.87
CA ASP A 529 -53.07 -11.63 23.41
C ASP A 529 -52.01 -10.64 23.90
N TYR A 530 -51.22 -10.09 22.98
CA TYR A 530 -50.18 -9.11 23.24
C TYR A 530 -50.64 -7.66 23.01
N SER A 531 -51.90 -7.42 22.66
CA SER A 531 -52.43 -6.07 22.43
C SER A 531 -52.30 -5.13 23.63
N THR A 532 -52.12 -5.71 24.82
CA THR A 532 -51.96 -5.01 26.11
C THR A 532 -50.52 -5.00 26.63
N ARG A 533 -49.53 -5.40 25.84
CA ARG A 533 -48.13 -5.56 26.30
C ARG A 533 -47.43 -4.25 26.69
N PHE A 534 -47.91 -3.12 26.20
CA PHE A 534 -47.29 -1.82 26.46
C PHE A 534 -47.77 -1.23 27.78
N LYS A 535 -46.82 -0.61 28.51
CA LYS A 535 -47.11 0.10 29.77
C LYS A 535 -48.07 1.29 29.57
N ASP A 536 -48.08 1.87 28.37
CA ASP A 536 -49.03 2.91 27.97
C ASP A 536 -50.30 2.26 27.40
N PRO A 537 -51.46 2.37 28.08
CA PRO A 537 -52.72 1.75 27.64
C PRO A 537 -53.29 2.35 26.34
N LYS A 538 -52.74 3.48 25.85
CA LYS A 538 -53.09 4.06 24.53
C LYS A 538 -52.36 3.38 23.38
N ARG A 539 -51.24 2.70 23.64
CA ARG A 539 -50.50 1.93 22.62
C ARG A 539 -51.03 0.49 22.59
N LYS A 540 -51.66 0.12 21.49
CA LYS A 540 -52.05 -1.27 21.20
C LYS A 540 -51.04 -1.89 20.25
N ASP A 541 -50.77 -3.17 20.43
CA ASP A 541 -50.02 -3.99 19.47
C ASP A 541 -50.96 -5.00 18.81
N ASP A 542 -51.35 -4.70 17.60
CA ASP A 542 -52.33 -5.44 16.79
C ASP A 542 -51.68 -6.41 15.80
N ARG A 543 -50.36 -6.57 15.90
CA ARG A 543 -49.61 -7.61 15.17
C ARG A 543 -49.86 -8.98 15.81
N PRO A 544 -50.30 -9.99 15.04
CA PRO A 544 -50.28 -11.36 15.51
C PRO A 544 -48.83 -11.80 15.77
N PHE A 545 -48.67 -12.85 16.60
CA PHE A 545 -47.37 -13.46 16.88
C PHE A 545 -46.67 -13.94 15.61
#